data_AF-E2ZD30-F1
#
_entry.id   AF-E2ZD30-F1
#
_cell.length_a   1.000
_cell.length_b   1.000
_cell.length_c   1.000
_cell.angle_alpha   90.00
_cell.angle_beta   90.00
_cell.angle_gamma   90.00
#
_symmetry.space_group_name_H-M   'P 1'
#
loop_
_entity.id
_entity.type
_entity.pdbx_description
1 polymer ?
#
loop_
_entity_poly.entity_id
_entity_poly.type
_entity_poly.pdbx_seq_one_letter_code
_entity_poly.pdbx_strand_id
1 'polypeptide(L)'
;MVKDSEEEYRGYILNTDDDIEQFLDAFGLTPAETNRPIEINRVSPEIREKQAIDSFIETLKVDFPASAEMSQAARIIQNQVYLNQMLAVKDPDSILLRWTDQEYTLFRAIEHARYGDVVAGGFASVDDFVIMANRVLNRRKSRAGKSLEHHLSAIFDENRIQYAAQAVTEGNKKPDFLFPSEEAYHDMTFEIEKLCTLAAKTTCKDRWRQILNEADRLRDESKYLCTMQQGISAAQMDEMQAEKVILVVPKAYHSAYPKEKRDRIWTLGRFVNYVREMEGII
;
A
#
# COMPACT_ATOMS: atom_id res chain seq x y z
N MET A 1 23.41 29.95 9.14
CA MET A 1 24.08 29.62 10.42
C MET A 1 23.12 28.80 11.27
N VAL A 2 23.58 27.74 11.91
CA VAL A 2 22.80 26.88 12.81
C VAL A 2 23.24 27.14 14.24
N LYS A 3 22.31 27.35 15.16
CA LYS A 3 22.62 27.56 16.59
C LYS A 3 22.93 26.22 17.24
N ASP A 4 24.11 26.09 17.84
CA ASP A 4 24.57 24.86 18.52
C ASP A 4 24.43 25.00 20.05
N SER A 5 24.70 26.19 20.58
CA SER A 5 24.48 26.55 21.99
C SER A 5 24.06 28.03 22.13
N GLU A 6 23.92 28.56 23.36
CA GLU A 6 23.57 29.98 23.55
C GLU A 6 24.60 30.95 22.96
N GLU A 7 25.86 30.55 22.91
CA GLU A 7 26.97 31.38 22.44
C GLU A 7 27.67 30.84 21.17
N GLU A 8 27.28 29.65 20.68
CA GLU A 8 27.95 28.99 19.55
C GLU A 8 27.03 28.79 18.35
N TYR A 9 27.55 29.17 17.17
CA TYR A 9 26.87 29.02 15.88
C TYR A 9 27.78 28.38 14.85
N ARG A 10 27.26 27.40 14.10
CA ARG A 10 27.94 26.82 12.95
C ARG A 10 27.52 27.52 11.66
N GLY A 11 28.50 28.00 10.91
CA GLY A 11 28.30 28.59 9.58
C GLY A 11 28.47 27.55 8.48
N TYR A 12 27.59 27.59 7.49
CA TYR A 12 27.71 26.83 6.25
C TYR A 12 27.66 27.83 5.10
N ILE A 13 28.53 27.67 4.11
CA ILE A 13 28.57 28.52 2.91
C ILE A 13 28.23 27.61 1.73
N LEU A 14 27.16 27.93 1.03
CA LEU A 14 26.75 27.27 -0.21
C LEU A 14 27.38 28.05 -1.37
N ASN A 15 28.16 27.38 -2.21
CA ASN A 15 29.01 28.03 -3.20
C ASN A 15 28.59 27.76 -4.65
N THR A 16 27.57 26.92 -4.86
CA THR A 16 27.06 26.60 -6.19
C THR A 16 25.57 26.93 -6.26
N ASP A 17 25.09 27.30 -7.45
CA ASP A 17 23.68 27.61 -7.67
C ASP A 17 22.79 26.39 -7.36
N ASP A 18 23.24 25.17 -7.70
CA ASP A 18 22.56 23.91 -7.37
C ASP A 18 22.42 23.71 -5.84
N ASP A 19 23.49 23.96 -5.06
CA ASP A 19 23.43 23.83 -3.60
C ASP A 19 22.47 24.86 -2.98
N ILE A 20 22.43 26.07 -3.56
CA ILE A 20 21.54 27.16 -3.13
C ILE A 20 20.09 26.81 -3.42
N GLU A 21 19.77 26.36 -4.64
CA GLU A 21 18.43 25.94 -5.02
C GLU A 21 17.95 24.75 -4.18
N GLN A 22 18.81 23.74 -4.00
CA GLN A 22 18.47 22.57 -3.18
C GLN A 22 18.19 22.96 -1.72
N PHE A 23 18.94 23.90 -1.16
CA PHE A 23 18.69 24.40 0.19
C PHE A 23 17.39 25.20 0.29
N LEU A 24 17.10 26.04 -0.70
CA LEU A 24 15.85 26.81 -0.73
C LEU A 24 14.63 25.89 -0.83
N ASP A 25 14.67 24.91 -1.75
CA ASP A 25 13.61 23.91 -1.90
C ASP A 25 13.42 23.09 -0.63
N ALA A 26 14.52 22.69 0.02
CA ALA A 26 14.50 21.88 1.22
C ALA A 26 13.69 22.48 2.38
N PHE A 27 13.75 23.80 2.51
CA PHE A 27 13.06 24.55 3.56
C PHE A 27 11.84 25.32 3.04
N GLY A 28 11.42 25.08 1.79
CA GLY A 28 10.29 25.75 1.14
C GLY A 28 10.44 27.27 1.12
N LEU A 29 11.66 27.75 0.86
CA LEU A 29 12.01 29.17 0.88
C LEU A 29 12.12 29.71 -0.54
N THR A 30 11.69 30.94 -0.73
CA THR A 30 12.05 31.72 -1.91
C THR A 30 13.39 32.45 -1.68
N PRO A 31 14.11 32.88 -2.74
CA PRO A 31 15.33 33.69 -2.58
C PRO A 31 15.13 34.96 -1.72
N ALA A 32 13.91 35.50 -1.71
CA ALA A 32 13.52 36.67 -0.91
C ALA A 32 13.35 36.37 0.59
N GLU A 33 13.24 35.09 0.99
CA GLU A 33 13.00 34.65 2.36
C GLU A 33 14.28 34.18 3.08
N THR A 34 15.45 34.47 2.52
CA THR A 34 16.77 34.07 3.06
C THR A 34 17.23 34.88 4.28
N ASN A 35 16.59 36.02 4.56
CA ASN A 35 16.96 36.95 5.64
C ASN A 35 16.18 36.75 6.95
N ARG A 36 15.65 35.55 7.21
CA ARG A 36 14.93 35.23 8.45
C ARG A 36 15.43 33.91 9.07
N PRO A 37 15.28 33.71 10.38
CA PRO A 37 15.49 32.40 10.99
C PRO A 37 14.64 31.33 10.29
N ILE A 38 15.28 30.24 9.87
CA ILE A 38 14.59 29.11 9.25
C ILE A 38 14.07 28.22 10.38
N GLU A 39 12.75 28.11 10.48
CA GLU A 39 12.11 27.18 11.41
C GLU A 39 12.35 25.75 10.89
N ILE A 40 13.08 24.93 11.66
CA ILE A 40 13.36 23.51 11.31
C ILE A 40 12.05 22.69 11.20
N ASN A 41 10.94 23.20 11.76
CA ASN A 41 9.60 22.62 11.58
C ASN A 41 9.01 22.84 10.17
N ARG A 42 9.70 23.58 9.28
CA ARG A 42 9.32 23.79 7.87
C ARG A 42 10.16 22.98 6.89
N VAL A 43 10.87 21.95 7.34
CA VAL A 43 11.47 20.98 6.42
C VAL A 43 10.35 20.36 5.58
N SER A 44 10.51 20.38 4.26
CA SER A 44 9.48 19.88 3.35
C SER A 44 9.14 18.41 3.66
N PRO A 45 7.88 17.98 3.44
CA PRO A 45 7.48 16.58 3.66
C PRO A 45 8.42 15.58 2.98
N GLU A 46 8.93 15.92 1.80
CA GLU A 46 9.83 15.09 0.99
C GLU A 46 11.17 14.84 1.71
N ILE A 47 11.71 15.84 2.40
CA ILE A 47 12.96 15.66 3.16
C ILE A 47 12.73 14.87 4.43
N ARG A 48 11.60 15.12 5.13
CA ARG A 48 11.24 14.33 6.32
C ARG A 48 11.03 12.87 5.96
N GLU A 49 10.38 12.60 4.83
CA GLU A 49 10.21 11.27 4.26
C GLU A 49 11.57 10.63 3.98
N LYS A 50 12.45 11.33 3.25
CA LYS A 50 13.80 10.83 2.95
C LYS A 50 14.59 10.50 4.23
N GLN A 51 14.60 11.39 5.22
CA GLN A 51 15.29 11.16 6.49
C GLN A 51 14.74 9.94 7.25
N ALA A 52 13.41 9.76 7.25
CA ALA A 52 12.78 8.62 7.90
C ALA A 52 13.09 7.30 7.16
N ILE A 53 13.11 7.32 5.83
CA ILE A 53 13.53 6.19 4.99
C ILE A 53 15.00 5.83 5.26
N ASP A 54 15.90 6.81 5.22
CA ASP A 54 17.34 6.59 5.44
C ASP A 54 17.59 6.01 6.84
N SER A 55 16.95 6.59 7.86
CA SER A 55 16.99 6.09 9.24
C SER A 55 16.51 4.63 9.32
N PHE A 56 15.42 4.28 8.64
CA PHE A 56 14.93 2.91 8.61
C PHE A 56 15.93 1.96 7.93
N ILE A 57 16.52 2.36 6.80
CA ILE A 57 17.51 1.56 6.06
C ILE A 57 18.74 1.26 6.91
N GLU A 58 19.22 2.22 7.71
CA GLU A 58 20.35 2.05 8.63
C GLU A 58 20.07 1.01 9.72
N THR A 59 18.82 0.84 10.14
CA THR A 59 18.46 -0.18 11.14
C THR A 59 18.40 -1.62 10.59
N LEU A 60 18.36 -1.78 9.26
CA LEU A 60 18.18 -3.08 8.63
C LEU A 60 19.43 -3.96 8.77
N LYS A 61 19.29 -5.09 9.47
CA LYS A 61 20.30 -6.16 9.56
C LYS A 61 20.25 -7.15 8.40
N VAL A 62 19.26 -7.00 7.53
CA VAL A 62 19.01 -7.87 6.37
C VAL A 62 19.03 -7.04 5.09
N ASP A 63 19.30 -7.68 3.95
CA ASP A 63 19.26 -7.00 2.66
C ASP A 63 17.87 -6.41 2.41
N PHE A 64 16.83 -7.20 2.68
CA PHE A 64 15.43 -6.79 2.54
C PHE A 64 14.58 -7.36 3.68
N PRO A 65 13.78 -6.52 4.36
CA PRO A 65 12.88 -6.97 5.42
C PRO A 65 11.72 -7.81 4.88
N ALA A 66 10.99 -8.50 5.75
CA ALA A 66 9.78 -9.23 5.37
C ALA A 66 8.73 -8.28 4.77
N SER A 67 7.77 -8.81 3.99
CA SER A 67 6.72 -7.95 3.39
C SER A 67 5.88 -7.25 4.45
N ALA A 68 5.54 -7.93 5.55
CA ALA A 68 4.78 -7.34 6.66
C ALA A 68 5.54 -6.19 7.34
N GLU A 69 6.83 -6.38 7.62
CA GLU A 69 7.71 -5.34 8.19
C GLU A 69 7.85 -4.14 7.26
N MET A 70 7.98 -4.39 5.95
CA MET A 70 8.06 -3.33 4.95
C MET A 70 6.78 -2.50 4.87
N SER A 71 5.62 -3.15 4.76
CA SER A 71 4.33 -2.46 4.75
C SER A 71 4.09 -1.73 6.07
N GLN A 72 4.51 -2.28 7.22
CA GLN A 72 4.42 -1.61 8.51
C GLN A 72 5.31 -0.36 8.57
N ALA A 73 6.57 -0.47 8.15
CA ALA A 73 7.50 0.65 8.10
C ALA A 73 6.97 1.79 7.21
N ALA A 74 6.43 1.45 6.04
CA ALA A 74 5.79 2.42 5.15
C ALA A 74 4.65 3.17 5.85
N ARG A 75 3.75 2.45 6.56
CA ARG A 75 2.67 3.10 7.32
C ARG A 75 3.19 4.03 8.41
N ILE A 76 4.23 3.62 9.14
CA ILE A 76 4.86 4.44 10.19
C ILE A 76 5.44 5.73 9.59
N ILE A 77 6.22 5.61 8.52
CA ILE A 77 6.83 6.77 7.83
C ILE A 77 5.74 7.71 7.31
N GLN A 78 4.71 7.17 6.63
CA GLN A 78 3.59 7.96 6.13
C GLN A 78 2.91 8.77 7.25
N ASN A 79 2.64 8.12 8.39
CA ASN A 79 2.00 8.74 9.53
C ASN A 79 2.89 9.79 10.20
N GLN A 80 4.19 9.54 10.30
CA GLN A 80 5.17 10.49 10.85
C GLN A 80 5.29 11.75 9.99
N VAL A 81 5.35 11.60 8.67
CA VAL A 81 5.54 12.71 7.73
C VAL A 81 4.28 13.54 7.59
N TYR A 82 3.13 12.89 7.35
CA TYR A 82 1.89 13.56 6.94
C TYR A 82 0.84 13.70 8.05
N LEU A 83 1.09 13.18 9.26
CA LEU A 83 0.22 13.32 10.44
C LEU A 83 -1.25 12.92 10.19
N ASN A 84 -1.48 11.96 9.32
CA ASN A 84 -2.80 11.53 8.85
C ASN A 84 -3.41 10.43 9.73
N GLN A 85 -3.26 10.57 11.06
CA GLN A 85 -3.91 9.69 12.03
C GLN A 85 -5.43 9.65 11.76
N MET A 86 -6.03 8.46 11.89
CA MET A 86 -7.45 8.19 11.60
C MET A 86 -7.85 8.18 10.13
N LEU A 87 -6.93 8.42 9.18
CA LEU A 87 -7.32 8.43 7.77
C LEU A 87 -7.79 7.05 7.29
N ALA A 88 -7.30 5.94 7.86
CA ALA A 88 -7.80 4.62 7.50
C ALA A 88 -9.24 4.35 7.93
N VAL A 89 -9.76 5.11 8.90
CA VAL A 89 -11.18 5.05 9.30
C VAL A 89 -12.02 6.03 8.48
N LYS A 90 -11.50 7.24 8.24
CA LYS A 90 -12.24 8.33 7.58
C LYS A 90 -12.27 8.22 6.06
N ASP A 91 -11.17 7.77 5.45
CA ASP A 91 -10.99 7.66 4.01
C ASP A 91 -10.07 6.46 3.66
N PRO A 92 -10.60 5.22 3.79
CA PRO A 92 -9.89 3.99 3.43
C PRO A 92 -9.32 4.02 2.00
N ASP A 93 -10.07 4.62 1.07
CA ASP A 93 -9.68 4.72 -0.34
C ASP A 93 -8.38 5.50 -0.51
N SER A 94 -8.28 6.70 0.10
CA SER A 94 -7.08 7.53 -0.03
C SER A 94 -5.88 6.96 0.72
N ILE A 95 -6.08 6.42 1.93
CA ILE A 95 -4.94 5.91 2.70
C ILE A 95 -4.30 4.69 2.05
N LEU A 96 -5.08 3.81 1.41
CA LEU A 96 -4.56 2.62 0.74
C LEU A 96 -3.58 3.01 -0.37
N LEU A 97 -3.93 4.03 -1.17
CA LEU A 97 -3.07 4.55 -2.23
C LEU A 97 -1.77 5.14 -1.67
N ARG A 98 -1.88 5.95 -0.61
CA ARG A 98 -0.72 6.60 0.03
C ARG A 98 0.24 5.59 0.63
N TRP A 99 -0.28 4.60 1.36
CA TRP A 99 0.55 3.55 1.93
C TRP A 99 1.24 2.69 0.88
N THR A 100 0.54 2.38 -0.22
CA THR A 100 1.12 1.62 -1.35
C THR A 100 2.26 2.42 -2.01
N ASP A 101 2.07 3.72 -2.21
CA ASP A 101 3.08 4.61 -2.79
C ASP A 101 4.30 4.77 -1.87
N GLN A 102 4.06 5.00 -0.58
CA GLN A 102 5.10 5.08 0.44
C GLN A 102 5.92 3.78 0.55
N GLU A 103 5.26 2.61 0.48
CA GLU A 103 5.94 1.31 0.48
C GLU A 103 6.79 1.14 -0.78
N TYR A 104 6.30 1.58 -1.94
CA TYR A 104 7.04 1.55 -3.19
C TYR A 104 8.29 2.46 -3.12
N THR A 105 8.16 3.68 -2.62
CA THR A 105 9.27 4.62 -2.41
C THR A 105 10.30 4.03 -1.45
N LEU A 106 9.87 3.49 -0.31
CA LEU A 106 10.74 2.81 0.66
C LEU A 106 11.47 1.61 0.03
N PHE A 107 10.75 0.77 -0.72
CA PHE A 107 11.34 -0.38 -1.40
C PHE A 107 12.41 0.04 -2.41
N ARG A 108 12.16 1.11 -3.18
CA ARG A 108 13.11 1.63 -4.17
C ARG A 108 14.36 2.21 -3.52
N ALA A 109 14.22 2.88 -2.37
CA ALA A 109 15.35 3.36 -1.60
C ALA A 109 16.23 2.20 -1.08
N ILE A 110 15.62 1.14 -0.54
CA ILE A 110 16.34 -0.08 -0.14
C ILE A 110 17.02 -0.73 -1.35
N GLU A 111 16.31 -0.84 -2.48
CA GLU A 111 16.86 -1.44 -3.70
C GLU A 111 18.08 -0.68 -4.21
N HIS A 112 18.03 0.66 -4.19
CA HIS A 112 19.17 1.51 -4.52
C HIS A 112 20.32 1.32 -3.52
N ALA A 113 20.05 1.33 -2.22
CA ALA A 113 21.07 1.16 -1.18
C ALA A 113 21.75 -0.23 -1.20
N ARG A 114 21.09 -1.27 -1.74
CA ARG A 114 21.65 -2.63 -1.80
C ARG A 114 22.28 -2.98 -3.13
N TYR A 115 21.77 -2.42 -4.22
CA TYR A 115 22.16 -2.82 -5.58
C TYR A 115 22.72 -1.69 -6.43
N GLY A 116 22.68 -0.45 -5.95
CA GLY A 116 23.17 0.73 -6.69
C GLY A 116 24.61 0.53 -7.15
N ASP A 117 25.51 0.16 -6.24
CA ASP A 117 26.93 -0.02 -6.54
C ASP A 117 27.18 -1.19 -7.51
N VAL A 118 26.45 -2.30 -7.36
CA VAL A 118 26.56 -3.46 -8.25
C VAL A 118 26.11 -3.10 -9.67
N VAL A 119 25.00 -2.37 -9.80
CA VAL A 119 24.49 -1.93 -11.10
C VAL A 119 25.43 -0.90 -11.73
N ALA A 120 25.97 0.03 -10.94
CA ALA A 120 26.91 1.04 -11.41
C ALA A 120 28.27 0.45 -11.84
N GLY A 121 28.74 -0.59 -11.15
CA GLY A 121 29.98 -1.31 -11.46
C GLY A 121 29.91 -2.20 -12.70
N GLY A 122 28.71 -2.48 -13.21
CA GLY A 122 28.49 -3.34 -14.37
C GLY A 122 28.61 -4.84 -14.05
N PHE A 123 28.45 -5.68 -15.09
CA PHE A 123 28.41 -7.14 -14.96
C PHE A 123 29.52 -7.77 -15.80
N ALA A 124 30.14 -8.83 -15.27
CA ALA A 124 31.22 -9.56 -15.95
C ALA A 124 30.72 -10.36 -17.17
N SER A 125 29.45 -10.76 -17.16
CA SER A 125 28.80 -11.48 -18.25
C SER A 125 27.33 -11.08 -18.41
N VAL A 126 26.76 -11.43 -19.56
CA VAL A 126 25.32 -11.30 -19.81
C VAL A 126 24.52 -12.17 -18.83
N ASP A 127 25.03 -13.36 -18.48
CA ASP A 127 24.35 -14.28 -17.56
C ASP A 127 24.26 -13.71 -16.14
N ASP A 128 25.34 -13.10 -15.64
CA ASP A 128 25.34 -12.45 -14.32
C ASP A 128 24.31 -11.32 -14.24
N PHE A 129 24.21 -10.52 -15.31
CA PHE A 129 23.17 -9.50 -15.44
C PHE A 129 21.77 -10.10 -15.39
N VAL A 130 21.51 -11.16 -16.19
CA VAL A 130 20.20 -11.79 -16.28
C VAL A 130 19.79 -12.43 -14.95
N ILE A 131 20.70 -13.09 -14.24
CA ILE A 131 20.45 -13.67 -12.91
C ILE A 131 20.04 -12.59 -11.92
N MET A 132 20.78 -11.49 -11.88
CA MET A 132 20.50 -10.37 -10.99
C MET A 132 19.15 -9.70 -11.32
N ALA A 133 18.89 -9.41 -12.60
CA ALA A 133 17.65 -8.84 -13.07
C ALA A 133 16.43 -9.72 -12.70
N ASN A 134 16.54 -11.03 -12.91
CA ASN A 134 15.48 -11.96 -12.54
C ASN A 134 15.24 -12.01 -11.02
N ARG A 135 16.30 -11.97 -10.20
CA ARG A 135 16.17 -11.91 -8.73
C ARG A 135 15.41 -10.65 -8.30
N VAL A 136 15.74 -9.51 -8.89
CA VAL A 136 15.07 -8.22 -8.63
C VAL A 136 13.60 -8.27 -9.06
N LEU A 137 13.32 -8.70 -10.29
CA LEU A 137 11.95 -8.78 -10.82
C LEU A 137 11.06 -9.72 -10.01
N ASN A 138 11.57 -10.90 -9.65
CA ASN A 138 10.83 -11.86 -8.83
C ASN A 138 10.52 -11.31 -7.44
N ARG A 139 11.45 -10.55 -6.83
CA ARG A 139 11.21 -9.89 -5.55
C ARG A 139 10.10 -8.84 -5.66
N ARG A 140 10.12 -7.98 -6.69
CA ARG A 140 9.07 -6.98 -6.92
C ARG A 140 7.69 -7.66 -7.07
N LYS A 141 7.62 -8.73 -7.85
CA LYS A 141 6.39 -9.49 -8.08
C LYS A 141 5.84 -10.11 -6.80
N SER A 142 6.70 -10.73 -5.99
CA SER A 142 6.30 -11.35 -4.73
C SER A 142 5.81 -10.31 -3.69
N ARG A 143 6.43 -9.12 -3.66
CA ARG A 143 6.08 -8.07 -2.70
C ARG A 143 4.77 -7.36 -3.04
N ALA A 144 4.58 -6.99 -4.31
CA ALA A 144 3.39 -6.24 -4.72
C ALA A 144 2.09 -6.95 -4.33
N GLY A 145 2.01 -8.29 -4.47
CA GLY A 145 0.84 -9.06 -4.04
C GLY A 145 0.56 -8.96 -2.54
N LYS A 146 1.60 -9.19 -1.71
CA LYS A 146 1.48 -9.19 -0.26
C LYS A 146 1.29 -7.80 0.35
N SER A 147 1.83 -6.76 -0.28
CA SER A 147 1.65 -5.36 0.15
C SER A 147 0.18 -4.98 0.24
N LEU A 148 -0.62 -5.30 -0.79
CA LEU A 148 -2.06 -5.01 -0.79
C LEU A 148 -2.79 -5.74 0.35
N GLU A 149 -2.48 -7.02 0.58
CA GLU A 149 -3.04 -7.78 1.71
C GLU A 149 -2.69 -7.10 3.05
N HIS A 150 -1.42 -6.75 3.27
CA HIS A 150 -0.97 -6.12 4.52
C HIS A 150 -1.62 -4.76 4.78
N HIS A 151 -1.85 -3.96 3.73
CA HIS A 151 -2.51 -2.67 3.88
C HIS A 151 -4.02 -2.82 4.12
N LEU A 152 -4.68 -3.76 3.47
CA LEU A 152 -6.10 -4.05 3.73
C LEU A 152 -6.32 -4.56 5.15
N SER A 153 -5.48 -5.49 5.61
CA SER A 153 -5.47 -5.98 7.00
C SER A 153 -5.35 -4.82 8.00
N ALA A 154 -4.40 -3.90 7.79
CA ALA A 154 -4.24 -2.72 8.64
C ALA A 154 -5.48 -1.78 8.60
N ILE A 155 -6.13 -1.62 7.45
CA ILE A 155 -7.38 -0.85 7.35
C ILE A 155 -8.49 -1.52 8.15
N PHE A 156 -8.64 -2.84 8.06
CA PHE A 156 -9.67 -3.58 8.82
C PHE A 156 -9.41 -3.50 10.33
N ASP A 157 -8.14 -3.65 10.75
CA ASP A 157 -7.72 -3.50 12.15
C ASP A 157 -8.06 -2.10 12.69
N GLU A 158 -7.73 -1.03 11.95
CA GLU A 158 -8.05 0.35 12.35
C GLU A 158 -9.56 0.62 12.41
N ASN A 159 -10.34 -0.07 11.58
CA ASN A 159 -11.80 -0.01 11.60
C ASN A 159 -12.46 -0.97 12.59
N ARG A 160 -11.66 -1.76 13.34
CA ARG A 160 -12.13 -2.77 14.31
C ARG A 160 -13.06 -3.83 13.71
N ILE A 161 -12.83 -4.18 12.45
CA ILE A 161 -13.56 -5.23 11.75
C ILE A 161 -12.98 -6.58 12.15
N GLN A 162 -13.83 -7.59 12.38
CA GLN A 162 -13.38 -8.95 12.62
C GLN A 162 -13.12 -9.67 11.30
N TYR A 163 -11.97 -10.32 11.19
CA TYR A 163 -11.66 -11.13 10.01
C TYR A 163 -10.63 -12.21 10.34
N ALA A 164 -10.62 -13.24 9.51
CA ALA A 164 -9.53 -14.21 9.42
C ALA A 164 -8.79 -14.00 8.09
N ALA A 165 -7.50 -13.66 8.17
CA ALA A 165 -6.63 -13.64 6.99
C ALA A 165 -6.17 -15.07 6.68
N GLN A 166 -6.24 -15.46 5.40
CA GLN A 166 -5.79 -16.80 4.94
C GLN A 166 -6.49 -17.97 5.66
N ALA A 167 -7.75 -17.79 6.05
CA ALA A 167 -8.60 -18.82 6.66
C ALA A 167 -8.69 -20.07 5.78
N VAL A 168 -8.81 -21.25 6.40
CA VAL A 168 -8.95 -22.50 5.65
C VAL A 168 -10.42 -22.82 5.41
N THR A 169 -10.80 -22.89 4.14
CA THR A 169 -12.14 -23.32 3.69
C THR A 169 -12.08 -24.73 3.10
N GLU A 170 -13.08 -25.14 2.33
CA GLU A 170 -13.15 -26.47 1.75
C GLU A 170 -11.97 -26.76 0.80
N GLY A 171 -11.38 -27.95 0.93
CA GLY A 171 -10.31 -28.41 0.04
C GLY A 171 -8.98 -27.68 0.22
N ASN A 172 -8.70 -27.15 1.42
CA ASN A 172 -7.50 -26.35 1.73
C ASN A 172 -7.38 -25.06 0.92
N LYS A 173 -8.50 -24.56 0.39
CA LYS A 173 -8.55 -23.24 -0.23
C LYS A 173 -8.42 -22.17 0.85
N LYS A 174 -7.92 -21.01 0.45
CA LYS A 174 -7.58 -19.91 1.36
C LYS A 174 -7.97 -18.59 0.72
N PRO A 175 -9.20 -18.09 0.95
CA PRO A 175 -9.52 -16.72 0.58
C PRO A 175 -8.55 -15.76 1.29
N ASP A 176 -8.25 -14.64 0.64
CA ASP A 176 -7.31 -13.66 1.21
C ASP A 176 -7.86 -13.11 2.55
N PHE A 177 -9.16 -12.80 2.60
CA PHE A 177 -9.89 -12.40 3.81
C PHE A 177 -11.26 -13.09 3.89
N LEU A 178 -11.60 -13.53 5.10
CA LEU A 178 -12.89 -14.10 5.47
C LEU A 178 -13.46 -13.36 6.68
N PHE A 179 -14.73 -12.94 6.59
CA PHE A 179 -15.41 -12.14 7.62
C PHE A 179 -16.62 -12.93 8.17
N PRO A 180 -16.87 -12.91 9.50
CA PRO A 180 -16.05 -12.28 10.54
C PRO A 180 -14.90 -13.17 11.04
N SER A 181 -14.98 -14.50 10.84
CA SER A 181 -13.99 -15.45 11.34
C SER A 181 -14.06 -16.80 10.62
N GLU A 182 -13.03 -17.63 10.76
CA GLU A 182 -13.02 -19.01 10.28
C GLU A 182 -14.03 -19.87 11.05
N GLU A 183 -14.17 -19.64 12.35
CA GLU A 183 -15.12 -20.37 13.22
C GLU A 183 -16.57 -20.13 12.78
N ALA A 184 -16.95 -18.88 12.52
CA ALA A 184 -18.29 -18.54 12.03
C ALA A 184 -18.56 -19.17 10.65
N TYR A 185 -17.53 -19.27 9.81
CA TYR A 185 -17.65 -19.90 8.49
C TYR A 185 -17.85 -21.41 8.54
N HIS A 186 -17.30 -22.10 9.54
CA HIS A 186 -17.51 -23.54 9.73
C HIS A 186 -18.75 -23.86 10.58
N ASP A 187 -19.31 -22.88 11.29
CA ASP A 187 -20.58 -23.02 12.02
C ASP A 187 -21.78 -22.96 11.07
N MET A 188 -22.36 -24.13 10.75
CA MET A 188 -23.53 -24.27 9.88
C MET A 188 -24.80 -23.60 10.42
N THR A 189 -24.83 -23.20 11.68
CA THR A 189 -25.95 -22.44 12.28
C THR A 189 -25.80 -20.93 12.13
N PHE A 190 -24.60 -20.46 11.77
CA PHE A 190 -24.35 -19.05 11.51
C PHE A 190 -25.06 -18.58 10.23
N GLU A 191 -25.55 -17.35 10.23
CA GLU A 191 -26.28 -16.78 9.09
C GLU A 191 -25.33 -16.53 7.90
N ILE A 192 -25.69 -17.03 6.72
CA ILE A 192 -24.86 -16.90 5.50
C ILE A 192 -24.76 -15.42 5.09
N GLU A 193 -25.80 -14.65 5.32
CA GLU A 193 -25.90 -13.22 5.03
C GLU A 193 -24.92 -12.38 5.87
N LYS A 194 -24.35 -12.96 6.94
CA LYS A 194 -23.32 -12.37 7.80
C LYS A 194 -21.91 -12.88 7.48
N LEU A 195 -21.74 -13.69 6.42
CA LEU A 195 -20.45 -14.14 5.93
C LEU A 195 -20.07 -13.40 4.65
N CYS A 196 -18.79 -13.06 4.53
CA CYS A 196 -18.26 -12.40 3.34
C CYS A 196 -16.80 -12.80 3.12
N THR A 197 -16.38 -12.84 1.87
CA THR A 197 -14.97 -12.99 1.49
C THR A 197 -14.51 -11.83 0.64
N LEU A 198 -13.29 -11.36 0.87
CA LEU A 198 -12.62 -10.39 0.01
C LEU A 198 -11.32 -11.00 -0.51
N ALA A 199 -11.19 -11.09 -1.82
CA ALA A 199 -9.91 -11.38 -2.47
C ALA A 199 -9.14 -10.08 -2.74
N ALA A 200 -7.82 -10.12 -2.61
CA ALA A 200 -6.94 -8.99 -2.86
C ALA A 200 -6.03 -9.28 -4.06
N LYS A 201 -6.18 -8.54 -5.16
CA LYS A 201 -5.36 -8.71 -6.37
C LYS A 201 -4.92 -7.37 -6.92
N THR A 202 -3.62 -7.08 -6.89
CA THR A 202 -3.07 -5.84 -7.49
C THR A 202 -3.41 -5.68 -8.97
N THR A 203 -3.50 -6.79 -9.70
CA THR A 203 -3.95 -6.83 -11.10
C THR A 203 -4.80 -8.07 -11.33
N CYS A 204 -5.99 -7.88 -11.91
CA CYS A 204 -6.98 -8.92 -12.12
C CYS A 204 -6.67 -9.75 -13.38
N LYS A 205 -6.52 -9.13 -14.57
CA LYS A 205 -6.39 -9.83 -15.88
C LYS A 205 -7.27 -11.10 -15.92
N ASP A 206 -6.81 -12.29 -16.30
CA ASP A 206 -7.62 -13.51 -16.24
C ASP A 206 -7.60 -14.20 -14.85
N ARG A 207 -6.79 -13.70 -13.92
CA ARG A 207 -6.55 -14.30 -12.60
C ARG A 207 -7.70 -14.10 -11.61
N TRP A 208 -8.66 -13.22 -11.88
CA TRP A 208 -9.83 -13.06 -11.01
C TRP A 208 -10.66 -14.33 -10.89
N ARG A 209 -10.67 -15.20 -11.90
CA ARG A 209 -11.42 -16.46 -11.90
C ARG A 209 -10.99 -17.43 -10.78
N GLN A 210 -9.78 -17.25 -10.24
CA GLN A 210 -9.25 -18.07 -9.15
C GLN A 210 -10.09 -17.94 -7.87
N ILE A 211 -10.78 -16.80 -7.67
CA ILE A 211 -11.53 -16.51 -6.45
C ILE A 211 -12.90 -17.19 -6.41
N LEU A 212 -13.40 -17.67 -7.55
CA LEU A 212 -14.79 -18.12 -7.69
C LEU A 212 -15.12 -19.34 -6.83
N ASN A 213 -14.11 -20.16 -6.56
CA ASN A 213 -14.27 -21.40 -5.84
C ASN A 213 -13.63 -21.36 -4.46
N GLU A 214 -13.21 -20.21 -3.92
CA GLU A 214 -12.45 -20.16 -2.66
C GLU A 214 -13.28 -20.49 -1.41
N ALA A 215 -14.61 -20.42 -1.46
CA ALA A 215 -15.49 -20.67 -0.32
C ALA A 215 -16.81 -21.30 -0.79
N ASP A 216 -16.99 -22.61 -0.59
CA ASP A 216 -18.13 -23.33 -1.17
C ASP A 216 -19.45 -22.94 -0.50
N ARG A 217 -19.43 -22.61 0.81
CA ARG A 217 -20.59 -22.06 1.54
C ARG A 217 -21.10 -20.73 0.97
N LEU A 218 -20.24 -19.96 0.30
CA LEU A 218 -20.55 -18.65 -0.30
C LEU A 218 -20.68 -18.73 -1.83
N ARG A 219 -20.84 -19.93 -2.41
CA ARG A 219 -20.89 -20.12 -3.87
C ARG A 219 -21.97 -19.28 -4.55
N ASP A 220 -23.14 -19.17 -3.89
CA ASP A 220 -24.32 -18.47 -4.40
C ASP A 220 -24.34 -16.99 -3.99
N GLU A 221 -23.37 -16.54 -3.20
CA GLU A 221 -23.25 -15.18 -2.71
C GLU A 221 -22.29 -14.32 -3.54
N SER A 222 -22.33 -13.01 -3.28
CA SER A 222 -21.43 -12.04 -3.90
C SER A 222 -19.99 -12.25 -3.42
N LYS A 223 -19.05 -12.19 -4.36
CA LYS A 223 -17.61 -12.34 -4.08
C LYS A 223 -16.93 -11.00 -4.29
N TYR A 224 -16.28 -10.48 -3.26
CA TYR A 224 -15.65 -9.17 -3.35
C TYR A 224 -14.20 -9.30 -3.80
N LEU A 225 -13.78 -8.44 -4.72
CA LEU A 225 -12.42 -8.42 -5.25
C LEU A 225 -11.84 -7.02 -5.14
N CYS A 226 -10.93 -6.81 -4.20
CA CYS A 226 -10.16 -5.59 -4.10
C CYS A 226 -9.03 -5.56 -5.12
N THR A 227 -8.93 -4.48 -5.90
CA THR A 227 -7.87 -4.31 -6.88
C THR A 227 -7.34 -2.88 -7.00
N MET A 228 -6.06 -2.79 -7.34
CA MET A 228 -5.34 -1.54 -7.66
C MET A 228 -5.27 -1.30 -9.17
N GLN A 229 -5.88 -2.17 -9.98
CA GLN A 229 -5.86 -2.05 -11.44
C GLN A 229 -6.69 -0.83 -11.89
N GLN A 230 -6.09 0.03 -12.71
CA GLN A 230 -6.76 1.16 -13.34
C GLN A 230 -7.44 0.70 -14.64
N GLY A 231 -8.73 0.39 -14.54
CA GLY A 231 -9.55 -0.01 -15.68
C GLY A 231 -9.56 -1.52 -15.93
N ILE A 232 -10.75 -2.02 -16.23
CA ILE A 232 -11.03 -3.38 -16.72
C ILE A 232 -11.99 -3.21 -17.90
N SER A 233 -11.87 -4.05 -18.93
CA SER A 233 -12.72 -3.93 -20.11
C SER A 233 -14.20 -4.17 -19.77
N ALA A 234 -15.12 -3.53 -20.49
CA ALA A 234 -16.55 -3.69 -20.26
C ALA A 234 -16.99 -5.16 -20.35
N ALA A 235 -16.46 -5.91 -21.33
CA ALA A 235 -16.70 -7.34 -21.50
C ALA A 235 -16.26 -8.15 -20.28
N GLN A 236 -15.06 -7.88 -19.76
CA GLN A 236 -14.56 -8.58 -18.57
C GLN A 236 -15.37 -8.21 -17.31
N MET A 237 -15.84 -6.97 -17.18
CA MET A 237 -16.73 -6.59 -16.09
C MET A 237 -18.10 -7.28 -16.17
N ASP A 238 -18.60 -7.53 -17.39
CA ASP A 238 -19.84 -8.29 -17.59
C ASP A 238 -19.64 -9.78 -17.21
N GLU A 239 -18.49 -10.37 -17.55
CA GLU A 239 -18.12 -11.72 -17.07
C GLU A 239 -18.04 -11.79 -15.54
N MET A 240 -17.39 -10.81 -14.91
CA MET A 240 -17.30 -10.71 -13.45
C MET A 240 -18.69 -10.63 -12.81
N GLN A 241 -19.58 -9.80 -13.37
CA GLN A 241 -20.93 -9.67 -12.84
C GLN A 241 -21.74 -10.97 -12.99
N ALA A 242 -21.61 -11.67 -14.10
CA ALA A 242 -22.29 -12.95 -14.32
C ALA A 242 -21.91 -13.98 -13.24
N GLU A 243 -20.67 -13.92 -12.75
CA GLU A 243 -20.13 -14.76 -11.66
C GLU A 243 -20.33 -14.15 -10.25
N LYS A 244 -21.16 -13.10 -10.11
CA LYS A 244 -21.43 -12.38 -8.85
C LYS A 244 -20.18 -11.77 -8.21
N VAL A 245 -19.17 -11.40 -9.00
CA VAL A 245 -17.97 -10.70 -8.52
C VAL A 245 -18.22 -9.20 -8.46
N ILE A 246 -18.03 -8.61 -7.27
CA ILE A 246 -18.11 -7.17 -7.03
C ILE A 246 -16.70 -6.61 -6.91
N LEU A 247 -16.36 -5.67 -7.79
CA LEU A 247 -15.08 -4.97 -7.74
C LEU A 247 -15.09 -3.95 -6.62
N VAL A 248 -14.07 -4.00 -5.76
CA VAL A 248 -13.76 -3.00 -4.74
C VAL A 248 -12.49 -2.27 -5.18
N VAL A 249 -12.62 -1.00 -5.54
CA VAL A 249 -11.53 -0.22 -6.16
C VAL A 249 -11.44 1.14 -5.47
N PRO A 250 -10.24 1.64 -5.15
CA PRO A 250 -10.06 2.99 -4.64
C PRO A 250 -10.76 4.03 -5.53
N LYS A 251 -11.55 4.92 -4.94
CA LYS A 251 -12.37 5.93 -5.63
C LYS A 251 -11.60 6.70 -6.72
N ALA A 252 -10.33 7.02 -6.49
CA ALA A 252 -9.49 7.75 -7.44
C ALA A 252 -9.31 7.03 -8.78
N TYR A 253 -9.43 5.69 -8.82
CA TYR A 253 -9.24 4.88 -10.03
C TYR A 253 -10.54 4.62 -10.80
N HIS A 254 -11.71 4.97 -10.27
CA HIS A 254 -13.01 4.71 -10.92
C HIS A 254 -13.12 5.38 -12.29
N SER A 255 -12.48 6.53 -12.48
CA SER A 255 -12.46 7.27 -13.75
C SER A 255 -11.76 6.51 -14.89
N ALA A 256 -10.89 5.54 -14.57
CA ALA A 256 -10.21 4.69 -15.54
C ALA A 256 -11.10 3.55 -16.06
N TYR A 257 -12.25 3.30 -15.43
CA TYR A 257 -13.18 2.25 -15.84
C TYR A 257 -14.20 2.77 -16.87
N PRO A 258 -14.79 1.88 -17.71
CA PRO A 258 -15.84 2.24 -18.65
C PRO A 258 -17.02 2.93 -17.96
N LYS A 259 -17.44 4.09 -18.48
CA LYS A 259 -18.40 5.00 -17.81
C LYS A 259 -19.73 4.30 -17.47
N GLU A 260 -20.19 3.45 -18.36
CA GLU A 260 -21.42 2.68 -18.29
C GLU A 260 -21.40 1.51 -17.30
N LYS A 261 -20.24 1.21 -16.70
CA LYS A 261 -20.08 0.13 -15.71
C LYS A 261 -19.66 0.61 -14.32
N ARG A 262 -19.40 1.92 -14.13
CA ARG A 262 -18.83 2.48 -12.89
C ARG A 262 -19.77 2.36 -11.68
N ASP A 263 -21.08 2.34 -11.91
CA ASP A 263 -22.12 2.17 -10.89
C ASP A 263 -22.03 0.84 -10.13
N ARG A 264 -21.42 -0.17 -10.76
CA ARG A 264 -21.24 -1.51 -10.20
C ARG A 264 -19.98 -1.64 -9.34
N ILE A 265 -19.09 -0.64 -9.34
CA ILE A 265 -17.83 -0.66 -8.61
C ILE A 265 -18.03 -0.08 -7.21
N TRP A 266 -17.55 -0.78 -6.20
CA TRP A 266 -17.56 -0.31 -4.82
C TRP A 266 -16.26 0.43 -4.52
N THR A 267 -16.36 1.49 -3.71
CA THR A 267 -15.19 2.08 -3.05
C THR A 267 -14.75 1.19 -1.90
N LEU A 268 -13.50 1.34 -1.44
CA LEU A 268 -13.03 0.59 -0.27
C LEU A 268 -13.81 1.02 0.99
N GLY A 269 -14.08 2.31 1.15
CA GLY A 269 -14.92 2.81 2.23
C GLY A 269 -16.34 2.24 2.23
N ARG A 270 -16.93 2.02 1.05
CA ARG A 270 -18.25 1.36 0.94
C ARG A 270 -18.16 -0.09 1.43
N PHE A 271 -17.13 -0.82 1.04
CA PHE A 271 -16.93 -2.20 1.49
C PHE A 271 -16.70 -2.28 3.02
N VAL A 272 -15.86 -1.40 3.57
CA VAL A 272 -15.63 -1.30 5.02
C VAL A 272 -16.93 -1.05 5.79
N ASN A 273 -17.76 -0.10 5.33
CA ASN A 273 -19.05 0.17 5.98
C ASN A 273 -20.02 -1.02 5.88
N TYR A 274 -20.08 -1.67 4.71
CA TYR A 274 -20.89 -2.86 4.51
C TYR A 274 -20.53 -3.98 5.51
N VAL A 275 -19.25 -4.26 5.70
CA VAL A 275 -18.81 -5.28 6.68
C VAL A 275 -19.15 -4.84 8.11
N ARG A 276 -18.97 -3.56 8.45
CA ARG A 276 -19.35 -3.04 9.78
C ARG A 276 -20.85 -3.15 10.06
N GLU A 277 -21.70 -2.94 9.05
CA GLU A 277 -23.14 -3.15 9.15
C GLU A 277 -23.47 -4.64 9.36
N MET A 278 -22.79 -5.55 8.66
CA MET A 278 -22.94 -7.00 8.87
C MET A 278 -22.58 -7.45 10.29
N GLU A 279 -21.53 -6.85 10.88
CA GLU A 279 -21.08 -7.13 12.25
C GLU A 279 -21.91 -6.43 13.33
N GLY A 280 -22.82 -5.51 12.96
CA GLY A 280 -23.60 -4.72 13.91
C GLY A 280 -22.77 -3.67 14.67
N ILE A 281 -21.69 -3.16 14.07
CA ILE A 281 -20.80 -2.14 14.65
C ILE A 281 -21.36 -0.71 14.44
N ILE A 282 -22.36 -0.53 13.57
CA ILE A 282 -22.99 0.76 13.22
C ILE A 282 -24.49 0.68 13.48
#